data_AF-A0A7J9QGA5-F1
#
_entry.id   AF-A0A7J9QGA5-F1
#
_cell.length_a   1.000
_cell.length_b   1.000
_cell.length_c   1.000
_cell.angle_alpha   90.00
_cell.angle_beta   90.00
_cell.angle_gamma   90.00
#
_symmetry.space_group_name_H-M   'P 1'
#
loop_
_entity.id
_entity.type
_entity.pdbx_description
1 polymer ?
#
loop_
_entity_poly.entity_id
_entity_poly.type
_entity_poly.pdbx_seq_one_letter_code
_entity_poly.pdbx_strand_id
1 'polypeptide(L)'
;AIRTFPSILWAILFVIMVGLGPFAGVLAIIMYTIGFVAKLQYEAIETIDSDPMDAVSSIGVSKWQLIRYVVIPESASHLLSQMLYMFDYNVRQTSILGLVGAGGIGFYIINYIKFFEYGKAAVFMLVVLAAVLIIDWVSVKIRDKYIIKSQHGMEVTAKNN
;
A
#
# COMPACT_ATOMS: atom_id res chain seq x y z
N ALA A 1 11.48 0.79 -16.69
CA ALA A 1 11.05 1.58 -15.52
C ALA A 1 9.94 2.55 -15.94
N ILE A 2 8.69 2.12 -15.88
CA ILE A 2 7.54 2.99 -16.21
C ILE A 2 7.31 3.94 -15.02
N ARG A 3 7.16 5.24 -15.27
CA ARG A 3 6.98 6.24 -14.22
C ARG A 3 5.56 6.10 -13.65
N THR A 4 5.40 5.46 -12.50
CA THR A 4 4.16 5.58 -11.71
C THR A 4 3.87 7.07 -11.56
N PHE A 5 2.68 7.52 -12.02
CA PHE A 5 2.27 8.91 -11.89
C PHE A 5 2.41 9.34 -10.43
N PRO A 6 3.21 10.38 -10.13
CA PRO A 6 3.36 10.88 -8.77
C PRO A 6 2.02 11.16 -8.11
N SER A 7 1.88 10.83 -6.82
CA SER A 7 0.67 11.07 -6.02
C SER A 7 0.22 12.54 -6.05
N ILE A 8 1.17 13.48 -6.14
CA ILE A 8 0.90 14.92 -6.25
C ILE A 8 0.10 15.28 -7.52
N LEU A 9 0.32 14.57 -8.63
CA LEU A 9 -0.39 14.85 -9.89
C LEU A 9 -1.86 14.42 -9.78
N TRP A 10 -2.11 13.27 -9.16
CA TRP A 10 -3.47 12.84 -8.84
C TRP A 10 -4.17 13.85 -7.93
N ALA A 11 -3.46 14.37 -6.93
CA ALA A 11 -4.01 15.37 -6.03
C ALA A 11 -4.38 16.67 -6.76
N ILE A 12 -3.50 17.19 -7.62
CA ILE A 12 -3.78 18.39 -8.41
C ILE A 12 -4.97 18.16 -9.35
N LEU A 13 -5.01 17.01 -10.03
CA LEU A 13 -6.11 16.65 -10.93
C LEU A 13 -7.46 16.64 -10.21
N PHE A 14 -7.52 16.00 -9.04
CA PHE A 14 -8.77 15.95 -8.27
C PHE A 14 -9.12 17.30 -7.63
N VAL A 15 -8.14 18.09 -7.20
CA VAL A 15 -8.40 19.46 -6.73
C VAL A 15 -9.02 20.32 -7.84
N ILE A 16 -8.58 20.16 -9.09
CA ILE A 16 -9.18 20.85 -10.25
C ILE A 16 -10.61 20.34 -10.51
N MET A 17 -10.85 19.04 -10.36
CA MET A 17 -12.12 18.40 -10.71
C MET A 17 -13.23 18.61 -9.67
N VAL A 18 -12.92 18.47 -8.38
CA VAL A 18 -13.88 18.50 -7.26
C VAL A 18 -13.66 19.66 -6.30
N GLY A 19 -12.64 20.48 -6.53
CA GLY A 19 -12.30 21.64 -5.70
C GLY A 19 -11.32 21.32 -4.58
N LEU A 20 -10.93 22.37 -3.85
CA LEU A 20 -10.06 22.26 -2.69
C LEU A 20 -10.75 21.55 -1.53
N GLY A 21 -10.02 20.68 -0.84
CA GLY A 21 -10.47 20.06 0.40
C GLY A 21 -10.10 18.59 0.56
N PRO A 22 -10.46 18.00 1.73
CA PRO A 22 -10.17 16.60 2.08
C PRO A 22 -10.64 15.58 1.04
N PHE A 23 -11.77 15.86 0.38
CA PHE A 23 -12.38 14.95 -0.58
C PHE A 23 -11.48 14.70 -1.81
N ALA A 24 -10.86 15.75 -2.34
CA ALA A 24 -9.91 15.62 -3.45
C ALA A 24 -8.68 14.78 -3.05
N GLY A 25 -8.21 14.92 -1.81
CA GLY A 25 -7.11 14.14 -1.27
C GLY A 25 -7.43 12.66 -1.14
N VAL A 26 -8.62 12.33 -0.64
CA VAL A 26 -9.08 10.94 -0.51
C VAL A 26 -9.17 10.28 -1.89
N LEU A 27 -9.76 10.95 -2.88
CA LEU A 27 -9.84 10.43 -4.26
C LEU A 27 -8.47 10.23 -4.90
N ALA A 28 -7.56 11.17 -4.70
CA ALA A 28 -6.19 11.08 -5.21
C ALA A 28 -5.46 9.86 -4.64
N ILE A 29 -5.58 9.63 -3.33
CA ILE A 29 -4.97 8.47 -2.66
C ILE A 29 -5.62 7.17 -3.17
N ILE A 30 -6.95 7.10 -3.23
CA ILE A 30 -7.66 5.89 -3.70
C ILE A 30 -7.21 5.49 -5.10
N MET A 31 -7.22 6.44 -6.05
CA MET A 31 -6.83 6.15 -7.43
C MET A 31 -5.37 5.72 -7.54
N TYR A 32 -4.48 6.40 -6.80
CA TYR A 32 -3.07 6.03 -6.76
C TYR A 32 -2.86 4.62 -6.19
N THR A 33 -3.48 4.31 -5.05
CA THR A 33 -3.35 3.02 -4.38
C THR A 33 -3.90 1.89 -5.24
N ILE A 34 -5.09 2.05 -5.84
CA ILE A 34 -5.69 1.02 -6.70
C ILE A 34 -4.79 0.75 -7.90
N GLY A 35 -4.33 1.79 -8.60
CA GLY A 35 -3.48 1.63 -9.78
C GLY A 35 -2.16 0.92 -9.46
N PHE A 36 -1.54 1.27 -8.32
CA PHE A 36 -0.28 0.65 -7.92
C PHE A 36 -0.45 -0.79 -7.44
N VAL A 37 -1.43 -1.06 -6.59
CA VAL A 37 -1.71 -2.42 -6.08
C VAL A 37 -2.12 -3.34 -7.23
N ALA A 38 -2.97 -2.88 -8.15
CA ALA A 38 -3.37 -3.68 -9.31
C ALA A 38 -2.15 -4.06 -10.17
N LYS A 39 -1.22 -3.12 -10.40
CA LYS A 39 0.01 -3.39 -11.15
C LYS A 39 0.91 -4.39 -10.43
N LEU A 40 1.18 -4.17 -9.14
CA LEU A 40 2.02 -5.08 -8.38
C LEU A 40 1.40 -6.47 -8.26
N GLN A 41 0.07 -6.54 -8.15
CA GLN A 41 -0.61 -7.82 -8.10
C GLN A 41 -0.56 -8.55 -9.44
N TYR A 42 -0.66 -7.83 -10.55
CA TYR A 42 -0.46 -8.40 -11.88
C TYR A 42 0.96 -8.98 -12.03
N GLU A 43 2.00 -8.23 -11.65
CA GLU A 43 3.39 -8.70 -11.67
C GLU A 43 3.60 -9.91 -10.75
N ALA A 44 2.97 -9.92 -9.58
CA ALA A 44 3.04 -11.05 -8.64
C ALA A 44 2.38 -12.31 -9.20
N ILE A 45 1.24 -12.18 -9.87
CA ILE A 45 0.54 -13.31 -10.51
C ILE A 45 1.35 -13.84 -11.71
N GLU A 46 1.97 -12.97 -12.50
CA GLU A 46 2.80 -13.36 -13.65
C GLU A 46 4.08 -14.12 -13.24
N THR A 47 4.51 -13.96 -11.98
CA THR A 47 5.68 -14.65 -11.43
C THR A 47 5.35 -16.03 -10.82
N ILE A 48 4.06 -16.41 -10.73
CA ILE A 48 3.66 -17.70 -10.18
C ILE A 48 4.06 -18.81 -11.17
N ASP A 49 4.79 -19.80 -10.68
CA ASP A 49 5.25 -20.95 -11.47
C ASP A 49 4.06 -21.73 -12.05
N SER A 50 4.19 -22.22 -13.29
CA SER A 50 3.07 -22.89 -13.98
C SER A 50 2.80 -24.31 -13.47
N ASP A 51 3.78 -24.95 -12.82
CA ASP A 51 3.71 -26.35 -12.41
C ASP A 51 2.52 -26.71 -11.49
N PRO A 52 2.19 -25.94 -10.42
CA PRO A 52 0.99 -26.19 -9.61
C PRO A 52 -0.30 -25.97 -10.39
N MET A 53 -0.26 -25.08 -11.37
CA MET A 53 -1.39 -24.69 -12.20
C MET A 53 -1.73 -25.79 -13.22
N ASP A 54 -0.70 -26.36 -13.85
CA ASP A 54 -0.80 -27.47 -14.79
C ASP A 54 -1.25 -28.76 -14.08
N ALA A 55 -0.73 -29.03 -12.87
CA ALA A 55 -1.16 -30.15 -12.05
C ALA A 55 -2.66 -30.09 -11.72
N VAL A 56 -3.20 -28.94 -11.32
CA VAL A 56 -4.64 -28.78 -11.01
C VAL A 56 -5.51 -28.78 -12.26
N SER A 57 -4.98 -28.30 -13.39
CA SER A 57 -5.68 -28.36 -14.68
C SER A 57 -5.87 -29.80 -15.18
N SER A 58 -4.93 -30.70 -14.88
CA SER A 58 -4.96 -32.10 -15.29
C SER A 58 -6.12 -32.90 -14.67
N ILE A 59 -6.72 -32.38 -13.60
CA ILE A 59 -7.84 -32.98 -12.86
C ILE A 59 -9.22 -32.53 -13.42
N GLY A 60 -9.24 -31.75 -14.52
CA GLY A 60 -10.47 -31.31 -15.18
C GLY A 60 -11.17 -30.10 -14.53
N VAL A 61 -10.44 -29.31 -13.75
CA VAL A 61 -10.97 -28.15 -13.02
C VAL A 61 -11.24 -26.98 -13.98
N SER A 62 -12.36 -26.26 -13.79
CA SER A 62 -12.68 -25.08 -14.61
C SER A 62 -11.73 -23.90 -14.32
N LYS A 63 -11.48 -23.04 -15.32
CA LYS A 63 -10.60 -21.86 -15.18
C LYS A 63 -10.97 -20.95 -13.99
N TRP A 64 -12.27 -20.80 -13.71
CA TRP A 64 -12.76 -20.01 -12.58
C TRP A 64 -12.46 -20.64 -11.22
N GLN A 65 -12.53 -21.96 -11.10
CA GLN A 65 -12.15 -22.67 -9.88
C GLN A 65 -10.63 -22.60 -9.67
N LEU A 66 -9.84 -22.74 -10.73
CA LEU A 66 -8.38 -22.64 -10.66
C LEU A 66 -7.94 -21.25 -10.16
N ILE A 67 -8.51 -20.17 -10.70
CA ILE A 67 -8.19 -18.81 -10.23
C ILE A 67 -8.58 -18.64 -8.75
N ARG A 68 -9.77 -19.09 -8.36
CA ARG A 68 -10.29 -18.87 -7.01
C ARG A 68 -9.56 -19.68 -5.93
N TYR A 69 -9.16 -20.91 -6.24
CA TYR A 69 -8.64 -21.85 -5.25
C TYR A 69 -7.13 -22.05 -5.30
N VAL A 70 -6.46 -21.59 -6.37
CA VAL A 70 -5.00 -21.70 -6.50
C VAL A 70 -4.40 -20.29 -6.56
N VAL A 71 -4.75 -19.50 -7.57
CA VAL A 71 -4.08 -18.20 -7.82
C VAL A 71 -4.35 -17.16 -6.73
N ILE A 72 -5.59 -17.02 -6.28
CA ILE A 72 -5.96 -16.08 -5.22
C ILE A 72 -5.28 -16.42 -3.88
N PRO A 73 -5.39 -17.65 -3.33
CA PRO A 73 -4.78 -17.97 -2.05
C PRO A 73 -3.25 -17.92 -2.08
N GLU A 74 -2.60 -18.35 -3.17
CA GLU A 74 -1.14 -18.25 -3.32
C GLU A 74 -0.68 -16.79 -3.29
N SER A 75 -1.36 -15.91 -4.01
CA SER A 75 -1.02 -14.48 -4.06
C SER A 75 -1.57 -13.67 -2.88
N ALA A 76 -2.44 -14.22 -2.04
CA ALA A 76 -3.07 -13.51 -0.92
C ALA A 76 -2.07 -13.04 0.14
N SER A 77 -1.04 -13.84 0.44
CA SER A 77 0.02 -13.47 1.38
C SER A 77 0.83 -12.27 0.87
N HIS A 78 1.04 -12.22 -0.44
CA HIS A 78 1.72 -11.11 -1.09
C HIS A 78 0.83 -9.85 -1.11
N LEU A 79 -0.45 -9.99 -1.46
CA LEU A 79 -1.45 -8.93 -1.39
C LEU A 79 -1.52 -8.28 -0.01
N LEU A 80 -1.58 -9.08 1.05
CA LEU A 80 -1.66 -8.56 2.42
C LEU A 80 -0.42 -7.71 2.76
N SER A 81 0.76 -8.17 2.33
CA SER A 81 2.02 -7.46 2.51
C SER A 81 2.03 -6.12 1.77
N GLN A 82 1.56 -6.11 0.52
CA GLN A 82 1.41 -4.91 -0.28
C GLN A 82 0.38 -3.93 0.29
N MET A 83 -0.74 -4.42 0.82
CA MET A 83 -1.77 -3.60 1.45
C MET A 83 -1.24 -2.90 2.71
N LEU A 84 -0.48 -3.62 3.55
CA LEU A 84 0.14 -3.03 4.74
C LEU A 84 1.20 -1.98 4.38
N TYR A 85 2.02 -2.28 3.37
CA TYR A 85 2.96 -1.29 2.83
C TYR A 85 2.24 -0.04 2.30
N MET A 86 1.16 -0.25 1.56
CA MET A 86 0.34 0.84 1.03
C MET A 86 -0.35 1.65 2.12
N PHE A 87 -0.76 1.01 3.20
CA PHE A 87 -1.33 1.69 4.35
C PHE A 87 -0.33 2.68 4.98
N ASP A 88 0.91 2.25 5.26
CA ASP A 88 1.96 3.17 5.76
C ASP A 88 2.23 4.29 4.76
N TYR A 89 2.42 3.92 3.49
CA TYR A 89 2.67 4.87 2.42
C TYR A 89 1.57 5.93 2.35
N ASN A 90 0.30 5.53 2.39
CA ASN A 90 -0.84 6.43 2.33
C ASN A 90 -0.88 7.38 3.52
N VAL A 91 -0.60 6.90 4.75
CA VAL A 91 -0.53 7.75 5.95
C VAL A 91 0.52 8.85 5.77
N ARG A 92 1.71 8.50 5.29
CA ARG A 92 2.78 9.46 5.02
C ARG A 92 2.42 10.44 3.90
N GLN A 93 1.81 9.93 2.82
CA GLN A 93 1.38 10.76 1.69
C GLN A 93 0.33 11.79 2.09
N THR A 94 -0.53 11.53 3.08
CA THR A 94 -1.53 12.52 3.54
C THR A 94 -0.89 13.85 3.96
N SER A 95 0.31 13.80 4.54
CA SER A 95 1.04 15.00 4.95
C SER A 95 1.58 15.78 3.75
N ILE A 96 1.96 15.09 2.67
CA ILE A 96 2.40 15.73 1.43
C ILE A 96 1.19 16.32 0.68
N LEU A 97 0.08 15.57 0.59
CA LEU A 97 -1.14 16.04 -0.06
C LEU A 97 -1.76 17.25 0.68
N GLY A 98 -1.57 17.36 1.99
CA GLY A 98 -1.98 18.56 2.73
C GLY A 98 -1.31 19.85 2.25
N LEU A 99 -0.15 19.77 1.60
CA LEU A 99 0.54 20.92 1.02
C LEU A 99 -0.18 21.48 -0.21
N VAL A 100 -0.89 20.64 -0.98
CA VAL A 100 -1.59 21.05 -2.21
C VAL A 100 -3.03 21.50 -1.96
N GLY A 101 -3.42 21.68 -0.71
CA GLY A 101 -4.78 22.10 -0.35
C GLY A 101 -5.79 20.96 -0.31
N ALA A 102 -5.33 19.71 -0.35
CA ALA A 102 -6.17 18.54 -0.15
C ALA A 102 -6.51 18.27 1.34
N GLY A 103 -6.16 19.18 2.26
CA GLY A 103 -6.43 19.08 3.69
C GLY A 103 -5.53 18.11 4.47
N GLY A 104 -5.80 17.93 5.77
CA GLY A 104 -5.02 17.03 6.65
C GLY A 104 -3.89 17.73 7.41
N ILE A 105 -3.03 16.96 8.07
CA ILE A 105 -2.01 17.49 8.99
C ILE A 105 -0.99 18.38 8.26
N GLY A 106 -0.63 18.01 7.02
CA GLY A 106 0.29 18.79 6.18
C GLY A 106 -0.17 20.23 5.92
N PHE A 107 -1.49 20.45 5.87
CA PHE A 107 -2.07 21.79 5.70
C PHE A 107 -1.76 22.71 6.89
N TYR A 108 -1.84 22.19 8.11
CA TYR A 108 -1.50 22.95 9.31
C TYR A 108 -0.01 23.25 9.39
N ILE A 109 0.83 22.26 9.06
CA ILE A 109 2.29 22.44 9.03
C ILE A 109 2.68 23.57 8.08
N ILE A 110 2.18 23.57 6.84
CA ILE A 110 2.51 24.62 5.88
C ILE A 110 1.95 25.99 6.28
N ASN A 111 0.78 26.05 6.91
CA ASN A 111 0.22 27.30 7.41
C ASN A 111 1.07 27.88 8.54
N TYR A 112 1.47 27.08 9.53
CA TYR A 112 2.34 27.57 10.62
C TYR A 112 3.70 28.02 10.11
N ILE A 113 4.26 27.35 9.11
CA ILE A 113 5.49 27.82 8.44
C ILE A 113 5.26 29.17 7.75
N LYS A 114 4.14 29.34 7.03
CA LYS A 114 3.78 30.62 6.36
C LYS A 114 3.57 31.77 7.34
N PHE A 115 3.08 31.48 8.54
CA PHE A 115 2.90 32.47 9.62
C PHE A 115 4.15 32.67 10.49
N PHE A 116 5.30 32.10 10.10
CA PHE A 116 6.56 32.16 10.87
C PHE A 116 6.46 31.54 12.28
N GLU A 117 5.44 30.72 12.54
CA GLU A 117 5.24 30.01 13.80
C GLU A 117 5.95 28.65 13.80
N TYR A 118 7.27 28.66 13.65
CA TYR A 118 8.09 27.45 13.53
C TYR A 118 7.95 26.49 14.72
N GLY A 119 7.70 27.01 15.93
CA GLY A 119 7.47 26.18 17.11
C GLY A 119 6.24 25.28 16.96
N LYS A 120 5.13 25.81 16.44
CA LYS A 120 3.91 25.01 16.19
C LYS A 120 4.11 24.05 15.02
N ALA A 121 4.78 24.49 13.95
CA ALA A 121 5.11 23.62 12.82
C ALA A 121 5.95 22.41 13.25
N ALA A 122 6.95 22.60 14.11
CA ALA A 122 7.81 21.54 14.63
C ALA A 122 7.03 20.53 15.47
N VAL A 123 6.10 20.98 16.31
CA VAL A 123 5.23 20.08 17.10
C VAL A 123 4.39 19.19 16.18
N PHE A 124 3.74 19.76 15.15
CA PHE A 124 2.96 18.96 14.20
C PHE A 124 3.83 17.99 13.39
N MET A 125 5.04 18.38 13.00
CA MET A 125 5.99 17.45 12.37
C MET A 125 6.36 16.29 13.29
N LEU A 126 6.64 16.56 14.57
CA LEU A 126 6.94 15.51 15.55
C LEU A 126 5.76 14.56 15.76
N VAL A 127 4.53 15.07 15.77
CA VAL A 127 3.32 14.24 15.86
C VAL A 127 3.20 13.29 14.66
N VAL A 128 3.40 13.80 13.44
CA VAL A 128 3.39 12.95 12.23
C VAL A 128 4.51 11.92 12.29
N LEU A 129 5.72 12.33 12.69
CA LEU A 129 6.85 11.42 12.83
C LEU A 129 6.54 10.30 13.83
N ALA A 130 6.01 10.63 15.00
CA ALA A 130 5.64 9.64 16.01
C ALA A 130 4.54 8.69 15.50
N ALA A 131 3.51 9.22 14.82
CA ALA A 131 2.44 8.41 14.25
C ALA A 131 2.97 7.43 13.20
N VAL A 132 3.83 7.90 12.29
CA VAL A 132 4.46 7.05 11.27
C VAL A 132 5.32 5.97 11.91
N LEU A 133 6.16 6.31 12.90
CA LEU A 133 6.99 5.32 13.60
C LEU A 133 6.17 4.25 14.32
N ILE A 134 5.04 4.63 14.94
CA ILE A 134 4.12 3.67 15.57
C ILE A 134 3.51 2.74 14.52
N ILE A 135 3.07 3.29 13.38
CA ILE A 135 2.48 2.51 12.28
C ILE A 135 3.51 1.58 11.64
N ASP A 136 4.74 2.06 11.42
CA ASP A 136 5.85 1.26 10.93
C ASP A 136 6.14 0.10 11.88
N TRP A 137 6.21 0.35 13.20
CA TRP A 137 6.43 -0.69 14.20
C TRP A 137 5.31 -1.74 14.23
N VAL A 138 4.06 -1.30 14.19
CA VAL A 138 2.90 -2.21 14.12
C VAL A 138 2.92 -3.02 12.82
N SER A 139 3.24 -2.38 11.69
CA SER A 139 3.30 -3.02 10.38
C SER A 139 4.38 -4.09 10.33
N VAL A 140 5.57 -3.83 10.89
CA VAL A 140 6.65 -4.82 11.02
C VAL A 140 6.21 -5.99 11.90
N LYS A 141 5.58 -5.72 13.04
CA LYS A 141 5.14 -6.78 13.96
C LYS A 141 4.05 -7.67 13.37
N ILE A 142 3.14 -7.10 12.58
CA ILE A 142 2.14 -7.86 11.82
C ILE A 142 2.86 -8.67 10.74
N ARG A 143 3.74 -8.04 9.96
CA ARG A 143 4.51 -8.72 8.90
C ARG A 143 5.28 -9.92 9.44
N ASP A 144 5.98 -9.78 10.55
CA ASP A 144 6.77 -10.86 11.13
C ASP A 144 5.89 -12.02 11.63
N LYS A 145 4.70 -11.72 12.17
CA LYS A 145 3.76 -12.74 12.64
C LYS A 145 3.12 -13.54 11.50
N TYR A 146 2.87 -12.92 10.35
CA TYR A 146 2.19 -13.57 9.21
C TYR A 146 3.13 -14.10 8.12
N ILE A 147 4.32 -13.49 7.93
CA ILE A 147 5.25 -13.85 6.86
C ILE A 147 6.31 -14.85 7.33
N ILE A 148 6.86 -14.71 8.55
CA ILE A 148 7.96 -15.59 9.02
C ILE A 148 7.46 -17.01 9.35
N LYS A 149 6.17 -17.19 9.68
CA LYS A 149 5.60 -18.53 9.95
C LYS A 149 5.42 -19.40 8.69
N SER A 150 5.45 -18.81 7.49
CA SER A 150 5.35 -19.56 6.22
C SER A 150 6.68 -20.23 5.81
N GLN A 151 7.81 -19.57 6.06
CA GLN A 151 9.15 -20.09 5.71
C GLN A 151 9.58 -21.28 6.58
N HIS A 152 9.24 -21.26 7.88
CA HIS A 152 9.56 -22.38 8.79
C HIS A 152 8.73 -23.64 8.54
N GLY A 153 7.58 -23.55 7.86
CA GLY A 153 6.79 -24.73 7.46
C GLY A 153 7.36 -25.45 6.23
N MET A 154 8.02 -24.71 5.34
CA MET A 154 8.61 -25.26 4.11
C MET A 154 9.98 -25.90 4.34
N GLU A 155 10.84 -25.32 5.20
CA GLU A 155 12.15 -25.94 5.55
C GLU A 155 12.00 -27.28 6.30
N VAL A 156 10.99 -27.41 7.16
CA VAL A 156 10.79 -28.65 7.94
C VAL A 156 10.26 -29.79 7.07
N THR A 157 9.48 -29.48 6.03
CA THR A 157 8.97 -30.48 5.08
C THR A 157 10.02 -30.89 4.05
N ALA A 158 10.87 -29.96 3.59
CA ALA A 158 11.94 -30.24 2.64
C ALA A 158 13.12 -31.04 3.23
N LYS A 159 13.31 -31.01 4.56
CA LYS A 159 14.38 -31.76 5.24
C LYS A 159 14.01 -33.21 5.59
N ASN A 160 12.73 -33.58 5.48
CA ASN A 160 12.21 -34.87 5.97
C ASN A 160 11.73 -35.81 4.86
N ASN A 161 12.04 -35.50 3.59
CA ASN A 161 11.87 -36.36 2.42
C ASN A 161 13.20 -36.55 1.70
#